data_AF-A0A8J7CQ60-F1
#
_entry.id   AF-A0A8J7CQ60-F1
#
_cell.length_a   1.000
_cell.length_b   1.000
_cell.length_c   1.000
_cell.angle_alpha   90.00
_cell.angle_beta   90.00
_cell.angle_gamma   90.00
#
_symmetry.space_group_name_H-M   'P 1'
#
loop_
_entity.id
_entity.type
_entity.pdbx_description
1 polymer ?
#
loop_
_entity_poly.entity_id
_entity_poly.type
_entity_poly.pdbx_seq_one_letter_code
_entity_poly.pdbx_strand_id
1 'polypeptide(L)'
;MAAATGMMSLVLLGFVANVIAQTLIVALLYFVPFGIAAAVTGSAATPPGFGEHEGIALAACLIGGLGAFLLYRPEPGLGDSYASLLRQAEEQGRASMAPAEAVPAAATALPPASAPATPAPPPAPTVPERPDSYEQLMEDLLDVAESEIVMPAKLYEMGRRFAVLSPMERTVEVLREQLSFSENMNLRRIVQIALRFFDRPDFDPASVHDLVLAGLEDGEDWVRFDALRAGDVLGYRDDAFLAHVTAIADGMEAPPLDEQIPASDAALQARVRAARLLEKLAAA
;
A
#
# COMPACT_ATOMS: atom_id res chain seq x y z
N MET A 1 -2.40 32.24 -16.04
CA MET A 1 -3.08 31.31 -16.98
C MET A 1 -2.13 30.46 -17.81
N ALA A 2 -1.00 30.96 -18.33
CA ALA A 2 -0.08 30.15 -19.15
C ALA A 2 0.63 28.98 -18.40
N ALA A 3 0.81 29.06 -17.08
CA ALA A 3 1.49 28.01 -16.31
C ALA A 3 0.61 26.77 -16.02
N ALA A 4 -0.72 26.92 -15.95
CA ALA A 4 -1.64 25.81 -15.67
C ALA A 4 -1.78 24.85 -16.87
N THR A 5 -1.68 25.39 -18.09
CA THR A 5 -1.77 24.60 -19.33
C THR A 5 -0.53 23.71 -19.55
N GLY A 6 0.64 24.14 -19.07
CA GLY A 6 1.89 23.38 -19.20
C GLY A 6 1.92 22.13 -18.30
N MET A 7 1.41 22.25 -17.07
CA MET A 7 1.42 21.16 -16.10
C MET A 7 0.44 20.03 -16.49
N MET A 8 -0.74 20.41 -17.01
CA MET A 8 -1.75 19.46 -17.50
C MET A 8 -1.24 18.66 -18.72
N SER A 9 -0.41 19.29 -19.56
CA SER A 9 0.19 18.64 -20.73
C SER A 9 1.24 17.59 -20.35
N LEU A 10 2.00 17.80 -19.27
CA LEU A 10 3.01 16.86 -18.79
C LEU A 10 2.39 15.63 -18.11
N VAL A 11 1.32 15.83 -17.33
CA VAL A 11 0.57 14.72 -16.71
C VAL A 11 -0.08 13.85 -17.79
N LEU A 12 -0.70 14.47 -18.79
CA LEU A 12 -1.31 13.73 -19.90
C LEU A 12 -0.26 12.96 -20.71
N LEU A 13 0.91 13.56 -20.96
CA LEU A 13 2.01 12.88 -21.66
C LEU A 13 2.56 11.70 -20.85
N GLY A 14 2.70 11.85 -19.54
CA GLY A 14 3.11 10.77 -18.64
C GLY A 14 2.12 9.61 -18.60
N PHE A 15 0.83 9.93 -18.53
CA PHE A 15 -0.25 8.94 -18.60
C PHE A 15 -0.23 8.17 -19.93
N VAL A 16 -0.14 8.88 -21.06
CA VAL A 16 -0.07 8.26 -22.40
C VAL A 16 1.18 7.38 -22.52
N ALA A 17 2.34 7.84 -22.04
CA ALA A 17 3.56 7.04 -22.04
C ALA A 17 3.43 5.77 -21.19
N ASN A 18 2.79 5.86 -20.02
CA ASN A 18 2.56 4.71 -19.14
C ASN A 18 1.61 3.69 -19.78
N VAL A 19 0.50 4.14 -20.38
CA VAL A 19 -0.44 3.27 -21.09
C VAL A 19 0.24 2.56 -22.26
N ILE A 20 1.09 3.26 -23.02
CA ILE A 20 1.87 2.66 -24.11
C ILE A 20 2.84 1.61 -23.55
N ALA A 21 3.57 1.92 -22.48
CA ALA A 21 4.52 1.00 -21.86
C ALA A 21 3.82 -0.27 -21.34
N GLN A 22 2.72 -0.13 -20.62
CA GLN A 22 1.94 -1.26 -20.10
C GLN A 22 1.38 -2.11 -21.25
N THR A 23 0.86 -1.47 -22.30
CA THR A 23 0.35 -2.19 -23.49
C THR A 23 1.47 -2.98 -24.18
N LEU A 24 2.67 -2.41 -24.30
CA LEU A 24 3.84 -3.09 -24.87
C LEU A 24 4.32 -4.25 -23.98
N ILE A 25 4.31 -4.09 -22.65
CA ILE A 25 4.69 -5.14 -21.70
C ILE A 25 3.70 -6.31 -21.79
N VAL A 26 2.39 -6.03 -21.78
CA VAL A 26 1.37 -7.06 -21.91
C VAL A 26 1.49 -7.76 -23.27
N ALA A 27 1.70 -7.01 -24.36
CA ALA A 27 1.94 -7.60 -25.67
C ALA A 27 3.19 -8.47 -25.69
N LEU A 28 4.31 -8.03 -25.10
CA LEU A 28 5.53 -8.84 -25.03
C LEU A 28 5.31 -10.11 -24.21
N LEU A 29 4.73 -10.00 -23.02
CA LEU A 29 4.45 -11.15 -22.15
C LEU A 29 3.47 -12.13 -22.78
N TYR A 30 2.55 -11.66 -23.62
CA TYR A 30 1.59 -12.51 -24.29
C TYR A 30 2.15 -13.11 -25.58
N PHE A 31 2.85 -12.35 -26.43
CA PHE A 31 3.30 -12.84 -27.74
C PHE A 31 4.65 -13.55 -27.72
N VAL A 32 5.57 -13.20 -26.81
CA VAL A 32 6.90 -13.83 -26.74
C VAL A 32 6.82 -15.33 -26.39
N PRO A 33 6.01 -15.78 -25.41
CA PRO A 33 5.90 -17.21 -25.12
C PRO A 33 5.34 -18.01 -26.29
N PHE A 34 4.40 -17.45 -27.06
CA PHE A 34 3.84 -18.11 -28.24
C PHE A 34 4.82 -18.14 -29.41
N GLY A 35 5.59 -17.07 -29.62
CA GLY A 35 6.69 -17.05 -30.60
C GLY A 35 7.76 -18.09 -30.28
N ILE A 36 8.14 -18.22 -29.01
CA ILE A 36 9.08 -19.27 -28.54
C ILE A 36 8.47 -20.66 -28.73
N ALA A 37 7.21 -20.87 -28.34
CA ALA A 37 6.53 -22.15 -28.52
C ALA A 37 6.41 -22.55 -30.00
N ALA A 38 6.15 -21.60 -30.90
CA ALA A 38 6.09 -21.85 -32.33
C ALA A 38 7.46 -22.20 -32.91
N ALA A 39 8.52 -21.51 -32.48
CA ALA A 39 9.89 -21.80 -32.91
C ALA A 39 10.38 -23.18 -32.41
N VAL A 40 9.97 -23.60 -31.21
CA VAL A 40 10.33 -24.90 -30.62
C VAL A 40 9.55 -26.06 -31.24
N THR A 41 8.28 -25.86 -31.56
CA THR A 41 7.40 -26.95 -32.06
C THR A 41 7.36 -27.07 -33.57
N GLY A 42 7.84 -26.06 -34.32
CA GLY A 42 7.74 -26.01 -35.78
C GLY A 42 6.31 -25.83 -36.29
N SER A 43 5.35 -25.59 -35.39
CA SER A 43 3.94 -25.35 -35.70
C SER A 43 3.59 -23.91 -35.34
N ALA A 44 2.91 -23.19 -36.25
CA ALA A 44 2.42 -21.85 -35.97
C ALA A 44 1.26 -21.95 -34.98
N ALA A 45 1.56 -21.93 -33.68
CA ALA A 45 0.55 -21.85 -32.64
C ALA A 45 -0.02 -20.42 -32.62
N THR A 46 -1.18 -20.21 -33.21
CA THR A 46 -1.95 -18.99 -33.03
C THR A 46 -2.53 -18.94 -31.61
N PRO A 47 -2.52 -17.78 -30.93
CA PRO A 47 -3.14 -17.66 -29.62
C PRO A 47 -4.63 -17.98 -29.70
N PRO A 48 -5.20 -18.70 -28.72
CA PRO A 48 -6.63 -18.99 -28.71
C PRO A 48 -7.43 -17.69 -28.60
N GLY A 49 -8.30 -17.43 -29.59
CA GLY A 49 -9.20 -16.28 -29.61
C GLY A 49 -8.92 -15.23 -30.70
N PHE A 50 -7.89 -15.38 -31.52
CA PHE A 50 -7.61 -14.47 -32.65
C PHE A 50 -7.76 -15.18 -33.99
N GLY A 51 -8.55 -14.61 -34.91
CA GLY A 51 -8.57 -15.05 -36.30
C GLY A 51 -7.24 -14.77 -37.00
N GLU A 52 -6.89 -15.55 -38.04
CA GLU A 52 -5.63 -15.39 -38.80
C GLU A 52 -5.37 -13.95 -39.29
N HIS A 53 -6.42 -13.17 -39.50
CA HIS A 53 -6.33 -11.78 -39.96
C HIS A 53 -6.17 -10.75 -38.83
N GLU A 54 -6.60 -11.06 -37.60
CA GLU A 54 -6.57 -10.13 -36.47
C GLU A 54 -5.18 -10.11 -35.79
N GLY A 55 -4.51 -11.26 -35.74
CA GLY A 55 -3.13 -11.34 -35.25
C GLY A 55 -2.13 -10.56 -36.11
N ILE A 56 -2.33 -10.53 -37.43
CA ILE A 56 -1.48 -9.78 -38.37
C ILE A 56 -1.69 -8.27 -38.21
N ALA A 57 -2.95 -7.82 -38.01
CA ALA A 57 -3.25 -6.41 -37.79
C ALA A 57 -2.64 -5.89 -36.49
N LEU A 58 -2.72 -6.67 -35.41
CA LEU A 58 -2.12 -6.31 -34.12
C LEU A 58 -0.58 -6.24 -34.20
N ALA A 59 0.04 -7.22 -34.87
CA ALA A 59 1.48 -7.22 -35.10
C ALA A 59 1.94 -6.02 -35.93
N ALA A 60 1.19 -5.64 -36.97
CA ALA A 60 1.47 -4.45 -37.79
C ALA A 60 1.34 -3.14 -36.97
N CYS A 61 0.34 -3.04 -36.08
CA CYS A 61 0.19 -1.89 -35.19
C CYS A 61 1.34 -1.78 -34.17
N LEU A 62 1.80 -2.91 -33.61
CA LEU A 62 2.93 -2.93 -32.67
C LEU A 62 4.25 -2.56 -33.36
N ILE A 63 4.51 -3.08 -34.55
CA ILE A 63 5.71 -2.74 -35.34
C ILE A 63 5.67 -1.27 -35.78
N GLY A 64 4.50 -0.77 -36.21
CA GLY A 64 4.31 0.63 -36.57
C GLY A 64 4.50 1.59 -35.40
N GLY A 65 3.97 1.25 -34.22
CA GLY A 65 4.13 2.02 -32.99
C GLY A 65 5.58 2.04 -32.49
N LEU A 66 6.26 0.89 -32.50
CA LEU A 66 7.66 0.79 -32.12
C LEU A 66 8.57 1.54 -33.11
N GLY A 67 8.28 1.46 -34.41
CA GLY A 67 8.97 2.23 -35.44
C GLY A 67 8.81 3.74 -35.26
N ALA A 68 7.60 4.21 -34.97
CA ALA A 68 7.34 5.62 -34.68
C ALA A 68 8.05 6.10 -33.40
N PHE A 69 8.10 5.26 -32.36
CA PHE A 69 8.80 5.56 -31.10
C PHE A 69 10.33 5.61 -31.28
N LEU A 70 10.92 4.68 -32.02
CA LEU A 70 12.37 4.66 -32.28
C LEU A 70 12.81 5.78 -33.25
N LEU A 71 11.90 6.23 -34.13
CA LEU A 71 12.13 7.38 -35.01
C LEU A 71 11.83 8.73 -34.33
N TYR A 72 11.18 8.72 -33.17
CA TYR A 72 10.94 9.91 -32.37
C TYR A 72 12.26 10.37 -31.75
N ARG A 73 12.93 11.34 -32.39
CA ARG A 73 14.05 12.05 -31.78
C ARG A 73 13.50 13.05 -30.76
N PRO A 74 13.76 12.89 -29.45
CA PRO A 74 13.41 13.92 -28.49
C PRO A 74 14.17 15.21 -28.81
N GLU A 75 13.50 16.36 -28.65
CA GLU A 75 14.15 17.66 -28.86
C GLU A 75 15.38 17.80 -27.94
N PRO A 76 16.49 18.36 -28.44
CA PRO A 76 17.70 18.54 -27.66
C PRO A 76 17.42 19.56 -26.54
N GLY A 77 17.27 19.07 -25.30
CA GLY A 77 17.07 19.90 -24.10
C GLY A 77 16.39 19.20 -22.92
N LEU A 78 15.61 18.12 -23.17
CA LEU A 78 14.94 17.37 -22.09
C LEU A 78 15.89 16.48 -21.28
N GLY A 79 16.98 15.98 -21.89
CA GLY A 79 18.00 15.17 -21.21
C GLY A 79 18.76 15.92 -20.11
N ASP A 80 19.00 17.22 -20.33
CA ASP A 80 19.77 18.05 -19.38
C ASP A 80 18.97 18.37 -18.11
N SER A 81 17.64 18.41 -18.19
CA SER A 81 16.76 18.61 -17.04
C SER A 81 16.59 17.36 -16.18
N TYR A 82 16.62 16.17 -16.77
CA TYR A 82 16.55 14.92 -16.00
C TYR A 82 17.88 14.59 -15.31
N ALA A 83 19.00 14.84 -16.01
CA ALA A 83 20.34 14.63 -15.48
C ALA A 83 20.70 15.62 -14.35
N SER A 84 20.09 16.81 -14.31
CA SER A 84 20.26 17.76 -13.21
C SER A 84 19.43 17.38 -11.98
N LEU A 85 18.21 16.88 -12.15
CA LEU A 85 17.36 16.39 -11.06
C LEU A 85 17.97 15.15 -10.36
N LEU A 86 18.54 14.22 -11.11
CA LEU A 86 19.25 13.06 -10.54
C LEU A 86 20.50 13.47 -9.75
N ARG A 87 21.28 14.44 -10.26
CA ARG A 87 22.45 14.97 -9.53
C ARG A 87 22.05 15.66 -8.22
N GLN A 88 20.93 16.39 -8.23
CA GLN A 88 20.44 17.08 -7.03
C GLN A 88 19.95 16.10 -5.95
N ALA A 89 19.31 15.00 -6.36
CA ALA A 89 18.92 13.91 -5.46
C ALA A 89 20.14 13.17 -4.87
N GLU A 90 21.19 12.94 -5.68
CA GLU A 90 22.43 12.33 -5.20
C GLU A 90 23.21 13.24 -4.23
N GLU A 91 23.25 14.55 -4.47
CA GLU A 91 23.89 15.51 -3.58
C GLU A 91 23.17 15.63 -2.23
N GLN A 92 21.83 15.61 -2.23
CA GLN A 92 21.03 15.57 -1.01
C GLN A 92 21.21 14.26 -0.24
N GLY A 93 21.26 13.12 -0.92
CA GLY A 93 21.57 11.83 -0.30
C GLY A 93 22.97 11.80 0.32
N ARG A 94 23.97 12.36 -0.37
CA ARG A 94 25.36 12.39 0.11
C ARG A 94 25.55 13.33 1.31
N ALA A 95 24.81 14.45 1.37
CA ALA A 95 24.82 15.36 2.53
C ALA A 95 24.22 14.72 3.79
N SER A 96 23.27 13.78 3.63
CA SER A 96 22.66 13.05 4.75
C SER A 96 23.53 11.94 5.35
N MET A 97 24.60 11.54 4.65
CA MET A 97 25.49 10.44 5.04
C MET A 97 26.91 10.87 5.41
N ALA A 98 27.19 12.17 5.51
CA ALA A 98 28.50 12.64 5.95
C ALA A 98 28.73 12.28 7.44
N PRO A 99 29.82 11.56 7.78
CA PRO A 99 30.12 11.20 9.17
C PRO A 99 30.54 12.45 9.95
N ALA A 100 30.07 12.55 11.19
CA ALA A 100 30.48 13.60 12.13
C ALA A 100 32.01 13.60 12.28
N GLU A 101 32.66 14.71 11.90
CA GLU A 101 34.09 14.91 12.08
C GLU A 101 34.48 14.84 13.56
N ALA A 102 35.54 14.09 13.85
CA ALA A 102 36.18 14.03 15.15
C ALA A 102 36.85 15.38 15.46
N VAL A 103 36.39 16.04 16.53
CA VAL A 103 37.03 17.25 17.08
C VAL A 103 38.30 16.84 17.84
N PRO A 104 39.46 17.46 17.59
CA PRO A 104 40.69 17.12 18.28
C PRO A 104 40.72 17.68 19.72
N ALA A 105 41.31 16.89 20.61
CA ALA A 105 41.56 17.25 22.00
C ALA A 105 42.55 18.41 22.11
N ALA A 106 42.11 19.54 22.67
CA ALA A 106 42.99 20.56 23.22
C ALA A 106 42.43 21.01 24.57
N ALA A 107 43.21 20.73 25.61
CA ALA A 107 42.93 21.05 26.99
C ALA A 107 43.08 22.55 27.25
N THR A 108 42.01 23.18 27.74
CA THR A 108 42.08 24.46 28.46
C THR A 108 41.07 24.41 29.60
N ALA A 109 41.57 24.45 30.84
CA ALA A 109 40.77 24.52 32.05
C ALA A 109 40.09 25.89 32.20
N LEU A 110 38.80 25.92 32.55
CA LEU A 110 38.05 27.03 33.18
C LEU A 110 36.56 26.62 33.42
N PRO A 111 35.79 27.40 34.21
CA PRO A 111 35.18 27.11 35.53
C PRO A 111 33.90 26.21 35.50
N PRO A 112 33.26 25.83 36.64
CA PRO A 112 32.13 24.90 36.60
C PRO A 112 30.94 25.46 35.82
N ALA A 113 30.69 24.89 34.64
CA ALA A 113 29.50 25.13 33.86
C ALA A 113 28.32 24.37 34.48
N SER A 114 27.23 25.09 34.69
CA SER A 114 25.91 24.57 35.06
C SER A 114 25.57 23.32 34.24
N ALA A 115 24.94 22.35 34.89
CA ALA A 115 24.49 21.11 34.27
C ALA A 115 23.82 21.38 32.90
N PRO A 116 24.15 20.59 31.85
CA PRO A 116 23.53 20.76 30.55
C PRO A 116 22.02 20.56 30.70
N ALA A 117 21.25 21.56 30.28
CA ALA A 117 19.82 21.43 30.14
C ALA A 117 19.54 20.22 29.23
N THR A 118 18.82 19.24 29.76
CA THR A 118 18.30 18.13 28.97
C THR A 118 17.58 18.72 27.75
N PRO A 119 17.95 18.36 26.51
CA PRO A 119 17.22 18.82 25.34
C PRO A 119 15.77 18.40 25.51
N ALA A 120 14.86 19.37 25.41
CA ALA A 120 13.44 19.09 25.47
C ALA A 120 13.10 18.01 24.43
N PRO A 121 12.25 17.02 24.78
CA PRO A 121 11.79 16.04 23.82
C PRO A 121 11.22 16.78 22.59
N PRO A 122 11.42 16.25 21.37
CA PRO A 122 10.79 16.82 20.18
C PRO A 122 9.30 16.98 20.47
N PRO A 123 8.68 18.11 20.06
CA PRO A 123 7.26 18.33 20.29
C PRO A 123 6.52 17.10 19.77
N ALA A 124 5.66 16.53 20.62
CA ALA A 124 4.77 15.47 20.19
C ALA A 124 4.09 15.92 18.89
N PRO A 125 3.98 15.03 17.88
CA PRO A 125 3.33 15.39 16.64
C PRO A 125 1.98 16.02 16.98
N THR A 126 1.83 17.30 16.62
CA THR A 126 0.60 18.05 16.80
C THR A 126 -0.49 17.30 16.05
N VAL A 127 -1.37 16.64 16.80
CA VAL A 127 -2.62 16.12 16.29
C VAL A 127 -3.33 17.32 15.66
N PRO A 128 -3.69 17.29 14.36
CA PRO A 128 -4.41 18.41 13.76
C PRO A 128 -5.67 18.70 14.58
N GLU A 129 -5.83 19.96 15.02
CA GLU A 129 -6.84 20.43 15.97
C GLU A 129 -8.29 20.41 15.43
N ARG A 130 -8.52 19.90 14.22
CA ARG A 130 -9.85 19.76 13.65
C ARG A 130 -10.25 18.28 13.64
N PRO A 131 -11.37 17.88 14.27
CA PRO A 131 -11.97 16.61 13.90
C PRO A 131 -12.23 16.67 12.40
N ASP A 132 -11.68 15.72 11.66
CA ASP A 132 -11.93 15.61 10.23
C ASP A 132 -13.44 15.64 10.00
N SER A 133 -13.91 16.42 9.03
CA SER A 133 -15.28 16.25 8.58
C SER A 133 -15.36 14.93 7.80
N TYR A 134 -16.53 14.31 7.79
CA TYR A 134 -16.77 13.16 6.90
C TYR A 134 -16.40 13.48 5.45
N GLU A 135 -16.74 14.66 4.97
CA GLU A 135 -16.41 15.11 3.60
C GLU A 135 -14.90 15.05 3.35
N GLN A 136 -14.09 15.60 4.26
CA GLN A 136 -12.64 15.60 4.11
C GLN A 136 -12.05 14.19 4.18
N LEU A 137 -12.56 13.34 5.09
CA LEU A 137 -12.09 11.96 5.16
C LEU A 137 -12.46 11.16 3.91
N MET A 138 -13.65 11.39 3.34
CA MET A 138 -14.09 10.75 2.11
C MET A 138 -13.28 11.22 0.90
N GLU A 139 -12.89 12.50 0.83
CA GLU A 139 -11.94 12.99 -0.19
C GLU A 139 -10.60 12.29 -0.08
N ASP A 140 -10.03 12.18 1.12
CA ASP A 140 -8.75 11.48 1.33
C ASP A 140 -8.83 9.98 1.03
N LEU A 141 -10.02 9.37 1.06
CA LEU A 141 -10.22 7.98 0.62
C LEU A 141 -10.16 7.83 -0.89
N LEU A 142 -10.52 8.86 -1.66
CA LEU A 142 -10.37 8.82 -3.12
C LEU A 142 -8.91 8.69 -3.50
N ASP A 143 -8.01 9.42 -2.83
CA ASP A 143 -6.57 9.29 -3.04
C ASP A 143 -6.08 7.86 -2.77
N VAL A 144 -6.61 7.21 -1.71
CA VAL A 144 -6.30 5.80 -1.41
C VAL A 144 -6.89 4.87 -2.46
N ALA A 145 -8.10 5.16 -2.95
CA ALA A 145 -8.81 4.36 -3.93
C ALA A 145 -8.11 4.37 -5.31
N GLU A 146 -7.56 5.52 -5.69
CA GLU A 146 -6.87 5.75 -6.97
C GLU A 146 -5.40 5.31 -6.94
N SER A 147 -4.83 5.12 -5.74
CA SER A 147 -3.42 4.73 -5.58
C SER A 147 -3.20 3.23 -5.77
N GLU A 148 -2.31 2.88 -6.70
CA GLU A 148 -1.85 1.49 -6.90
C GLU A 148 -1.01 0.99 -5.72
N ILE A 149 -0.21 1.87 -5.12
CA ILE A 149 0.66 1.55 -3.98
C ILE A 149 0.32 2.49 -2.83
N VAL A 150 -0.24 1.93 -1.74
CA VAL A 150 -0.56 2.68 -0.53
C VAL A 150 0.38 2.25 0.59
N MET A 151 1.08 3.24 1.16
CA MET A 151 1.97 2.99 2.29
C MET A 151 1.16 2.53 3.52
N PRO A 152 1.62 1.51 4.28
CA PRO A 152 0.91 1.03 5.46
C PRO A 152 0.59 2.13 6.48
N ALA A 153 1.48 3.11 6.63
CA ALA A 153 1.27 4.26 7.53
C ALA A 153 -0.02 5.03 7.17
N LYS A 154 -0.31 5.21 5.88
CA LYS A 154 -1.52 5.92 5.43
C LYS A 154 -2.79 5.12 5.75
N LEU A 155 -2.78 3.80 5.59
CA LEU A 155 -3.92 2.95 5.97
C LEU A 155 -4.22 3.05 7.47
N TYR A 156 -3.17 3.06 8.30
CA TYR A 156 -3.29 3.22 9.75
C TYR A 156 -3.78 4.61 10.15
N GLU A 157 -3.27 5.65 9.50
CA GLU A 157 -3.76 7.02 9.68
C GLU A 157 -5.26 7.11 9.38
N MET A 158 -5.70 6.60 8.22
CA MET A 158 -7.11 6.62 7.80
C MET A 158 -8.01 5.84 8.77
N GLY A 159 -7.61 4.64 9.18
CA GLY A 159 -8.37 3.86 10.15
C GLY A 159 -8.52 4.57 11.50
N ARG A 160 -7.46 5.24 11.99
CA ARG A 160 -7.53 6.03 13.22
C ARG A 160 -8.46 7.24 13.09
N ARG A 161 -8.48 7.90 11.93
CA ARG A 161 -9.37 9.04 11.66
C ARG A 161 -10.83 8.59 11.70
N PHE A 162 -11.17 7.47 11.06
CA PHE A 162 -12.50 6.87 11.17
C PHE A 162 -12.89 6.58 12.63
N ALA A 163 -11.98 6.03 13.43
CA ALA A 163 -12.24 5.67 14.82
C ALA A 163 -12.63 6.83 15.75
N VAL A 164 -12.20 8.05 15.42
CA VAL A 164 -12.51 9.25 16.20
C VAL A 164 -13.66 10.07 15.62
N LEU A 165 -14.18 9.72 14.44
CA LEU A 165 -15.31 10.41 13.84
C LEU A 165 -16.58 10.24 14.68
N SER A 166 -17.40 11.29 14.68
CA SER A 166 -18.72 11.31 15.32
C SER A 166 -19.78 11.71 14.29
N PRO A 167 -20.99 11.13 14.35
CA PRO A 167 -21.43 10.11 15.33
C PRO A 167 -20.94 8.70 14.98
N MET A 168 -20.74 7.85 16.01
CA MET A 168 -20.23 6.47 15.85
C MET A 168 -21.15 5.58 14.99
N GLU A 169 -22.47 5.70 15.14
CA GLU A 169 -23.44 4.97 14.30
C GLU A 169 -23.23 5.28 12.81
N ARG A 170 -23.04 6.55 12.46
CA ARG A 170 -22.74 6.94 11.08
C ARG A 170 -21.39 6.40 10.63
N THR A 171 -20.41 6.33 11.51
CA THR A 171 -19.07 5.81 11.19
C THR A 171 -19.19 4.35 10.80
N VAL A 172 -19.88 3.56 11.61
CA VAL A 172 -20.12 2.14 11.37
C VAL A 172 -20.92 1.94 10.08
N GLU A 173 -21.96 2.73 9.84
CA GLU A 173 -22.75 2.68 8.60
C GLU A 173 -21.87 2.92 7.37
N VAL A 174 -21.02 3.95 7.37
CA VAL A 174 -20.10 4.24 6.25
C VAL A 174 -19.11 3.10 6.04
N LEU A 175 -18.48 2.60 7.11
CA LEU A 175 -17.55 1.48 7.02
C LEU A 175 -18.22 0.24 6.42
N ARG A 176 -19.46 -0.06 6.84
CA ARG A 176 -20.25 -1.22 6.39
C ARG A 176 -20.69 -1.08 4.94
N GLU A 177 -21.35 0.02 4.60
CA GLU A 177 -22.05 0.15 3.32
C GLU A 177 -21.15 0.60 2.18
N GLN A 178 -20.10 1.38 2.47
CA GLN A 178 -19.29 2.01 1.44
C GLN A 178 -17.93 1.36 1.25
N LEU A 179 -17.30 0.90 2.34
CA LEU A 179 -15.91 0.42 2.28
C LEU A 179 -15.79 -1.09 2.32
N SER A 180 -16.62 -1.79 3.10
CA SER A 180 -16.47 -3.24 3.33
C SER A 180 -16.62 -4.09 2.07
N PHE A 181 -17.35 -3.58 1.05
CA PHE A 181 -17.58 -4.27 -0.23
C PHE A 181 -16.86 -3.59 -1.41
N SER A 182 -15.92 -2.69 -1.13
CA SER A 182 -15.13 -2.07 -2.20
C SER A 182 -14.29 -3.09 -2.94
N GLU A 183 -14.15 -2.93 -4.26
CA GLU A 183 -13.20 -3.72 -5.04
C GLU A 183 -11.75 -3.44 -4.62
N ASN A 184 -11.48 -2.25 -4.08
CA ASN A 184 -10.15 -1.86 -3.62
C ASN A 184 -9.85 -2.48 -2.23
N MET A 185 -8.90 -3.42 -2.21
CA MET A 185 -8.43 -4.09 -0.99
C MET A 185 -8.03 -3.09 0.11
N ASN A 186 -7.37 -1.98 -0.21
CA ASN A 186 -6.90 -1.01 0.78
C ASN A 186 -8.06 -0.36 1.54
N LEU A 187 -9.20 -0.13 0.87
CA LEU A 187 -10.40 0.41 1.52
C LEU A 187 -11.00 -0.63 2.48
N ARG A 188 -11.07 -1.91 2.07
CA ARG A 188 -11.50 -3.01 2.95
C ARG A 188 -10.57 -3.19 4.15
N ARG A 189 -9.26 -3.01 3.96
CA ARG A 189 -8.28 -3.01 5.06
C ARG A 189 -8.50 -1.85 6.03
N ILE A 190 -8.82 -0.65 5.53
CA ILE A 190 -9.11 0.52 6.38
C ILE A 190 -10.27 0.22 7.33
N VAL A 191 -11.31 -0.50 6.88
CA VAL A 191 -12.40 -0.96 7.75
C VAL A 191 -11.84 -1.76 8.94
N GLN A 192 -11.10 -2.82 8.67
CA GLN A 192 -10.54 -3.68 9.72
C GLN A 192 -9.57 -2.93 10.63
N ILE A 193 -8.79 -2.00 10.08
CA ILE A 193 -7.89 -1.15 10.85
C ILE A 193 -8.66 -0.20 11.77
N ALA A 194 -9.75 0.42 11.28
CA ALA A 194 -10.57 1.35 12.07
C ALA A 194 -11.17 0.67 13.30
N LEU A 195 -11.71 -0.56 13.14
CA LEU A 195 -12.30 -1.34 14.22
C LEU A 195 -11.34 -1.58 15.39
N ARG A 196 -10.02 -1.67 15.13
CA ARG A 196 -8.99 -1.84 16.17
C ARG A 196 -8.78 -0.61 17.05
N PHE A 197 -9.27 0.55 16.62
CA PHE A 197 -9.08 1.82 17.30
C PHE A 197 -10.38 2.37 17.90
N PHE A 198 -11.48 1.64 17.79
CA PHE A 198 -12.73 2.01 18.43
C PHE A 198 -12.62 1.77 19.94
N ASP A 199 -12.23 2.82 20.65
CA ASP A 199 -12.10 2.84 22.11
C ASP A 199 -12.95 4.00 22.67
N ARG A 200 -14.28 3.80 22.64
CA ARG A 200 -15.25 4.80 23.07
C ARG A 200 -16.37 4.20 23.90
N PRO A 201 -16.91 4.93 24.90
CA PRO A 201 -18.00 4.42 25.76
C PRO A 201 -19.32 4.15 25.03
N ASP A 202 -19.55 4.83 23.89
CA ASP A 202 -20.76 4.72 23.07
C ASP A 202 -20.66 3.64 21.97
N PHE A 203 -19.57 2.88 21.96
CA PHE A 203 -19.35 1.80 20.99
C PHE A 203 -19.61 0.43 21.61
N ASP A 204 -20.44 -0.37 20.94
CA ASP A 204 -20.68 -1.77 21.25
C ASP A 204 -19.92 -2.66 20.25
N PRO A 205 -18.91 -3.44 20.67
CA PRO A 205 -18.24 -4.39 19.80
C PRO A 205 -19.21 -5.29 19.04
N ALA A 206 -20.30 -5.76 19.66
CA ALA A 206 -21.24 -6.67 18.99
C ALA A 206 -21.88 -6.05 17.73
N SER A 207 -21.95 -4.71 17.63
CA SER A 207 -22.56 -4.01 16.48
C SER A 207 -21.72 -4.06 15.20
N VAL A 208 -20.47 -4.56 15.26
CA VAL A 208 -19.54 -4.65 14.12
C VAL A 208 -18.97 -6.07 13.94
N HIS A 209 -19.58 -7.06 14.58
CA HIS A 209 -19.13 -8.46 14.47
C HIS A 209 -19.17 -8.96 13.02
N ASP A 210 -20.22 -8.59 12.29
CA ASP A 210 -20.39 -8.88 10.86
C ASP A 210 -19.22 -8.38 10.00
N LEU A 211 -18.70 -7.19 10.30
CA LEU A 211 -17.58 -6.60 9.55
C LEU A 211 -16.28 -7.37 9.77
N VAL A 212 -16.04 -7.86 10.98
CA VAL A 212 -14.83 -8.67 11.25
C VAL A 212 -14.95 -10.03 10.56
N LEU A 213 -16.11 -10.69 10.62
CA LEU A 213 -16.31 -11.96 9.93
C LEU A 213 -16.13 -11.80 8.41
N ALA A 214 -16.71 -10.76 7.81
CA ALA A 214 -16.52 -10.45 6.39
C ALA A 214 -15.03 -10.25 6.04
N GLY A 215 -14.27 -9.60 6.93
CA GLY A 215 -12.82 -9.43 6.74
C GLY A 215 -12.02 -10.73 6.86
N LEU A 216 -12.47 -11.69 7.68
CA LEU A 216 -11.85 -13.02 7.79
C LEU A 216 -12.15 -13.92 6.58
N GLU A 217 -13.26 -13.68 5.89
CA GLU A 217 -13.66 -14.36 4.66
C GLU A 217 -13.09 -13.71 3.38
N ASP A 218 -12.38 -12.59 3.50
CA ASP A 218 -11.88 -11.83 2.36
C ASP A 218 -10.91 -12.64 1.50
N GLY A 219 -10.97 -12.46 0.18
CA GLY A 219 -10.05 -13.11 -0.76
C GLY A 219 -8.59 -12.70 -0.52
N GLU A 220 -8.35 -11.49 -0.01
CA GLU A 220 -7.02 -10.91 0.15
C GLU A 220 -6.43 -11.17 1.54
N ASP A 221 -5.23 -11.76 1.59
CA ASP A 221 -4.57 -12.15 2.85
C ASP A 221 -4.29 -10.95 3.77
N TRP A 222 -4.03 -9.77 3.21
CA TRP A 222 -3.80 -8.57 4.03
C TRP A 222 -5.07 -8.08 4.74
N VAL A 223 -6.25 -8.28 4.15
CA VAL A 223 -7.52 -7.96 4.82
C VAL A 223 -7.76 -8.96 5.95
N ARG A 224 -7.56 -10.26 5.69
CA ARG A 224 -7.65 -11.31 6.71
C ARG A 224 -6.70 -11.05 7.87
N PHE A 225 -5.46 -10.64 7.60
CA PHE A 225 -4.48 -10.28 8.63
C PHE A 225 -4.97 -9.14 9.54
N ASP A 226 -5.52 -8.07 8.96
CA ASP A 226 -6.02 -6.93 9.73
C ASP A 226 -7.32 -7.28 10.48
N ALA A 227 -8.19 -8.13 9.91
CA ALA A 227 -9.41 -8.63 10.54
C ALA A 227 -9.14 -9.53 11.77
N LEU A 228 -8.14 -10.42 11.69
CA LEU A 228 -7.67 -11.21 12.85
C LEU A 228 -7.29 -10.30 14.02
N ARG A 229 -6.63 -9.19 13.73
CA ARG A 229 -6.22 -8.22 14.75
C ARG A 229 -7.40 -7.42 15.29
N ALA A 230 -8.37 -7.06 14.45
CA ALA A 230 -9.61 -6.43 14.89
C ALA A 230 -10.37 -7.34 15.85
N GLY A 231 -10.60 -8.59 15.49
CA GLY A 231 -11.30 -9.55 16.34
C GLY A 231 -10.59 -9.86 17.67
N ASP A 232 -9.24 -9.92 17.67
CA ASP A 232 -8.49 -10.06 18.93
C ASP A 232 -8.70 -8.84 19.85
N VAL A 233 -8.58 -7.62 19.31
CA VAL A 233 -8.76 -6.37 20.08
C VAL A 233 -10.17 -6.22 20.62
N LEU A 234 -11.18 -6.54 19.80
CA LEU A 234 -12.60 -6.49 20.17
C LEU A 234 -13.02 -7.65 21.08
N GLY A 235 -12.16 -8.66 21.27
CA GLY A 235 -12.40 -9.75 22.20
C GLY A 235 -13.37 -10.83 21.71
N TYR A 236 -13.52 -11.04 20.40
CA TYR A 236 -14.41 -12.08 19.86
C TYR A 236 -13.89 -13.49 20.09
N ARG A 237 -14.75 -14.38 20.59
CA ARG A 237 -14.40 -15.77 20.97
C ARG A 237 -15.50 -16.77 20.64
N ASP A 238 -16.54 -16.36 19.92
CA ASP A 238 -17.62 -17.24 19.50
C ASP A 238 -17.15 -18.26 18.46
N ASP A 239 -17.93 -19.33 18.28
CA ASP A 239 -17.59 -20.46 17.41
C ASP A 239 -17.38 -20.03 15.95
N ALA A 240 -18.10 -19.03 15.46
CA ALA A 240 -17.95 -18.56 14.09
C ALA A 240 -16.59 -17.89 13.91
N PHE A 241 -16.24 -16.94 14.79
CA PHE A 241 -14.92 -16.32 14.79
C PHE A 241 -13.80 -17.37 14.90
N LEU A 242 -13.89 -18.30 15.85
CA LEU A 242 -12.87 -19.33 16.06
C LEU A 242 -12.72 -20.26 14.85
N ALA A 243 -13.82 -20.63 14.19
CA ALA A 243 -13.79 -21.47 12.98
C ALA A 243 -12.98 -20.80 11.86
N HIS A 244 -13.17 -19.49 11.63
CA HIS A 244 -12.39 -18.75 10.64
C HIS A 244 -10.91 -18.64 11.04
N VAL A 245 -10.60 -18.32 12.31
CA VAL A 245 -9.21 -18.26 12.78
C VAL A 245 -8.52 -19.61 12.59
N THR A 246 -9.17 -20.72 12.94
CA THR A 246 -8.64 -22.07 12.72
C THR A 246 -8.42 -22.38 11.24
N ALA A 247 -9.37 -22.01 10.38
CA ALA A 247 -9.24 -22.21 8.94
C ALA A 247 -8.05 -21.40 8.36
N ILE A 248 -7.86 -20.16 8.79
CA ILE A 248 -6.73 -19.32 8.35
C ILE A 248 -5.41 -19.88 8.87
N ALA A 249 -5.34 -20.36 10.12
CA ALA A 249 -4.11 -20.97 10.64
C ALA A 249 -3.70 -22.20 9.80
N ASP A 250 -4.66 -22.96 9.29
CA ASP A 250 -4.44 -24.14 8.44
C ASP A 250 -3.43 -25.10 9.10
N GLY A 251 -3.69 -25.46 10.35
CA GLY A 251 -2.86 -26.36 11.15
C GLY A 251 -1.44 -25.86 11.48
N MET A 252 -1.12 -24.60 11.18
CA MET A 252 0.18 -24.01 11.48
C MET A 252 0.40 -23.93 13.00
N GLU A 253 1.55 -24.42 13.45
CA GLU A 253 2.03 -24.14 14.80
C GLU A 253 2.52 -22.70 14.90
N ALA A 254 2.25 -22.05 16.03
CA ALA A 254 2.66 -20.68 16.25
C ALA A 254 4.20 -20.58 16.29
N PRO A 255 4.83 -19.82 15.38
CA PRO A 255 6.27 -19.64 15.44
C PRO A 255 6.65 -18.81 16.66
N PRO A 256 7.84 -19.04 17.26
CA PRO A 256 8.40 -18.25 18.34
C PRO A 256 8.31 -16.74 18.07
N LEU A 257 8.16 -15.94 19.13
CA LEU A 257 7.95 -14.48 19.00
C LEU A 257 9.14 -13.75 18.35
N ASP A 258 10.35 -14.29 18.47
CA ASP A 258 11.60 -13.78 17.91
C ASP A 258 11.85 -14.21 16.46
N GLU A 259 11.05 -15.13 15.92
CA GLU A 259 11.16 -15.54 14.53
C GLU A 259 10.79 -14.39 13.57
N GLN A 260 11.71 -14.09 12.64
CA GLN A 260 11.49 -13.07 11.62
C GLN A 260 10.63 -13.62 10.50
N ILE A 261 9.36 -13.18 10.47
CA ILE A 261 8.44 -13.51 9.39
C ILE A 261 8.54 -12.44 8.30
N PRO A 262 8.79 -12.80 7.02
CA PRO A 262 8.87 -11.85 5.93
C PRO A 262 7.62 -10.96 5.84
N ALA A 263 7.81 -9.63 5.83
CA ALA A 263 6.71 -8.69 5.75
C ALA A 263 6.03 -8.67 4.37
N SER A 264 6.69 -9.21 3.33
CA SER A 264 6.17 -9.28 1.96
C SER A 264 5.19 -10.43 1.72
N ASP A 265 5.15 -11.44 2.61
CA ASP A 265 4.28 -12.61 2.46
C ASP A 265 3.02 -12.45 3.31
N ALA A 266 1.98 -11.88 2.69
CA ALA A 266 0.71 -11.60 3.36
C ALA A 266 0.02 -12.86 3.88
N ALA A 267 0.04 -13.94 3.09
CA ALA A 267 -0.55 -15.21 3.45
C ALA A 267 0.13 -15.79 4.70
N LEU A 268 1.46 -15.86 4.69
CA LEU A 268 2.22 -16.35 5.85
C LEU A 268 1.98 -15.47 7.08
N GLN A 269 1.96 -14.15 6.94
CA GLN A 269 1.66 -13.22 8.05
C GLN A 269 0.28 -13.48 8.65
N ALA A 270 -0.74 -13.70 7.82
CA ALA A 270 -2.10 -14.02 8.28
C ALA A 270 -2.14 -15.37 9.02
N ARG A 271 -1.53 -16.42 8.47
CA ARG A 271 -1.45 -17.74 9.10
C ARG A 271 -0.74 -17.71 10.45
N VAL A 272 0.43 -17.06 10.52
CA VAL A 272 1.20 -16.91 11.77
C VAL A 272 0.40 -16.14 12.80
N ARG A 273 -0.29 -15.06 12.39
CA ARG A 273 -1.17 -14.30 13.31
C ARG A 273 -2.30 -15.19 13.84
N ALA A 274 -2.96 -15.95 12.99
CA ALA A 274 -4.04 -16.84 13.38
C ALA A 274 -3.56 -17.92 14.35
N ALA A 275 -2.43 -18.58 14.05
CA ALA A 275 -1.83 -19.58 14.93
C ALA A 275 -1.49 -19.00 16.32
N ARG A 276 -0.84 -17.83 16.36
CA ARG A 276 -0.52 -17.13 17.62
C ARG A 276 -1.77 -16.70 18.39
N LEU A 277 -2.83 -16.32 17.69
CA LEU A 277 -4.10 -16.01 18.33
C LEU A 277 -4.69 -17.27 18.98
N LEU A 278 -4.77 -18.39 18.26
CA LEU A 278 -5.28 -19.65 18.82
C LEU A 278 -4.48 -20.11 20.05
N GLU A 279 -3.15 -20.02 19.99
CA GLU A 279 -2.29 -20.33 21.13
C GLU A 279 -2.60 -19.43 22.33
N LYS A 280 -2.71 -18.11 22.12
CA LYS A 280 -3.10 -17.14 23.15
C LYS A 280 -4.45 -17.49 23.77
N LEU A 281 -5.42 -17.93 22.97
CA LEU A 281 -6.76 -18.28 23.44
C LEU A 281 -6.80 -19.61 24.21
N ALA A 282 -5.96 -20.58 23.83
CA ALA A 282 -5.84 -21.84 24.54
C ALA A 282 -5.16 -21.67 25.92
N ALA A 283 -4.36 -20.62 26.09
CA ALA A 283 -3.66 -20.32 27.34
C ALA A 283 -4.46 -19.45 28.34
N ALA A 284 -5.61 -18.91 27.94
CA ALA A 284 -6.45 -18.03 28.74
C ALA A 284 -7.56 -18.81 29.48
#